data_AF-A0A1Q3IYU1-F1
#
_entry.id   AF-A0A1Q3IYU1-F1
#
_cell.length_a   1.000
_cell.length_b   1.000
_cell.length_c   1.000
_cell.angle_alpha   90.00
_cell.angle_beta   90.00
_cell.angle_gamma   90.00
#
_symmetry.space_group_name_H-M   'P 1'
#
loop_
_entity.id
_entity.type
_entity.pdbx_description
1 polymer ?
#
loop_
_entity_poly.entity_id
_entity_poly.type
_entity_poly.pdbx_seq_one_letter_code
_entity_poly.pdbx_strand_id
1 'polypeptide(L)'
;MRRVEMPSPNQDSRNPEGRGGAGVDMLVLHYTGMPTARAALERLCDPAAKVSAHYTLDEDGTVYVHVPEARRAWHAGVSYWAGATDINARSIGIEIVNPGHAFGYRAFPLEQVAALITLCHGILLRHPIPSARVLGHSDVAPARKEDPGELFPWERLAKAGIGLWPEAIASDMENDLGPDALARYGYDPQAPRDKAITAFQRHFRPGGLTGVWDGECAGLLASLLQKAGC
;
A
#
# COMPACT_ATOMS: atom_id res chain seq x y z
N MET A 1 -19.56 -4.22 -10.25
CA MET A 1 -18.83 -4.78 -9.09
C MET A 1 -19.82 -5.09 -7.98
N ARG A 2 -19.86 -6.35 -7.50
CA ARG A 2 -20.70 -6.76 -6.38
C ARG A 2 -20.14 -6.18 -5.08
N ARG A 3 -21.01 -5.66 -4.21
CA ARG A 3 -20.64 -5.18 -2.86
C ARG A 3 -21.40 -5.95 -1.80
N VAL A 4 -20.71 -6.32 -0.72
CA VAL A 4 -21.27 -7.04 0.43
C VAL A 4 -20.85 -6.34 1.70
N GLU A 5 -21.82 -5.94 2.52
CA GLU A 5 -21.53 -5.37 3.85
C GLU A 5 -21.13 -6.49 4.81
N MET A 6 -19.97 -6.34 5.45
CA MET A 6 -19.47 -7.28 6.45
C MET A 6 -18.74 -6.52 7.56
N PRO A 7 -19.46 -5.80 8.43
CA PRO A 7 -18.86 -4.83 9.33
C PRO A 7 -17.82 -5.44 10.27
N SER A 8 -16.68 -4.76 10.45
CA SER A 8 -15.69 -5.12 11.46
C SER A 8 -15.90 -4.30 12.74
N PRO A 9 -15.81 -4.93 13.93
CA PRO A 9 -15.85 -4.22 15.21
C PRO A 9 -14.51 -3.52 15.53
N ASN A 10 -13.43 -3.85 14.82
CA ASN A 10 -12.08 -3.37 15.07
C ASN A 10 -11.87 -2.01 14.39
N GLN A 11 -12.46 -0.96 14.94
CA GLN A 11 -12.36 0.40 14.41
C GLN A 11 -12.49 1.43 15.53
N ASP A 12 -11.95 2.61 15.29
CA ASP A 12 -12.05 3.75 16.21
C ASP A 12 -12.42 5.03 15.45
N SER A 13 -12.58 6.12 16.21
CA SER A 13 -12.78 7.44 15.63
C SER A 13 -11.49 7.85 14.94
N ARG A 14 -11.58 8.31 13.68
CA ARG A 14 -10.40 8.74 12.91
C ARG A 14 -9.69 9.94 13.54
N ASN A 15 -10.43 10.75 14.30
CA ASN A 15 -9.91 11.85 15.09
C ASN A 15 -10.45 11.78 16.53
N PRO A 16 -9.81 11.03 17.43
CA PRO A 16 -10.29 10.90 18.80
C PRO A 16 -10.06 12.17 19.65
N GLU A 17 -9.17 13.08 19.25
CA GLU A 17 -8.79 14.26 20.04
C GLU A 17 -9.32 15.60 19.52
N GLY A 18 -10.05 15.64 18.40
CA GLY A 18 -10.61 16.89 17.84
C GLY A 18 -9.56 17.92 17.39
N ARG A 19 -8.27 17.61 17.49
CA ARG A 19 -7.21 18.37 16.82
C ARG A 19 -7.39 18.13 15.33
N GLY A 20 -7.53 19.17 14.52
CA GLY A 20 -7.79 19.07 13.07
C GLY A 20 -6.68 18.36 12.29
N GLY A 21 -6.51 17.06 12.53
CA GLY A 21 -5.58 16.18 11.85
C GLY A 21 -6.11 15.87 10.46
N ALA A 22 -5.27 16.09 9.47
CA ALA A 22 -5.55 16.02 8.05
C ALA A 22 -6.52 14.88 7.68
N GLY A 23 -7.43 15.15 6.75
CA GLY A 23 -8.31 14.14 6.17
C GLY A 23 -7.52 12.98 5.55
N VAL A 24 -8.25 11.96 5.10
CA VAL A 24 -7.67 10.82 4.38
C VAL A 24 -6.79 11.34 3.23
N ASP A 25 -5.52 10.97 3.25
CA ASP A 25 -4.54 11.39 2.24
C ASP A 25 -3.57 10.28 1.83
N MET A 26 -3.88 9.04 2.20
CA MET A 26 -3.17 7.85 1.76
C MET A 26 -4.14 6.73 1.37
N LEU A 27 -3.73 5.89 0.44
CA LEU A 27 -4.35 4.60 0.14
C LEU A 27 -3.29 3.52 0.34
N VAL A 28 -3.54 2.57 1.23
CA VAL A 28 -2.59 1.47 1.51
C VAL A 28 -3.19 0.15 1.04
N LEU A 29 -2.47 -0.52 0.16
CA LEU A 29 -2.83 -1.81 -0.42
C LEU A 29 -2.11 -2.95 0.30
N HIS A 30 -2.86 -4.00 0.59
CA HIS A 30 -2.42 -5.19 1.31
C HIS A 30 -2.76 -6.42 0.48
N TYR A 31 -2.08 -7.53 0.74
CA TYR A 31 -2.68 -8.84 0.52
C TYR A 31 -3.19 -9.37 1.86
N THR A 32 -4.17 -10.27 1.80
CA THR A 32 -4.67 -10.91 3.02
C THR A 32 -3.68 -11.86 3.66
N GLY A 33 -2.88 -12.57 2.85
CA GLY A 33 -1.82 -13.45 3.36
C GLY A 33 -2.42 -14.64 4.09
N MET A 34 -3.58 -15.11 3.62
CA MET A 34 -4.39 -16.16 4.24
C MET A 34 -4.72 -17.25 3.20
N PRO A 35 -4.86 -18.52 3.61
CA PRO A 35 -5.13 -19.62 2.68
C PRO A 35 -6.43 -19.47 1.86
N THR A 36 -7.42 -18.73 2.36
CA THR A 36 -8.71 -18.52 1.69
C THR A 36 -9.27 -17.13 1.97
N ALA A 37 -10.12 -16.63 1.07
CA ALA A 37 -10.90 -15.41 1.28
C ALA A 37 -11.72 -15.47 2.57
N ARG A 38 -12.40 -16.60 2.82
CA ARG A 38 -13.21 -16.81 4.04
C ARG A 38 -12.38 -16.64 5.31
N ALA A 39 -11.18 -17.21 5.37
CA ALA A 39 -10.31 -17.06 6.54
C ALA A 39 -9.88 -15.60 6.76
N ALA A 40 -9.63 -14.85 5.68
CA ALA A 40 -9.33 -13.43 5.78
C ALA A 40 -10.52 -12.62 6.31
N LEU A 41 -11.72 -12.86 5.77
CA LEU A 41 -12.95 -12.20 6.20
C LEU A 41 -13.29 -12.50 7.67
N GLU A 42 -13.21 -13.77 8.08
CA GLU A 42 -13.39 -14.19 9.48
C GLU A 42 -12.40 -13.47 10.40
N ARG A 43 -11.13 -13.38 9.99
CA ARG A 43 -10.09 -12.69 10.77
C ARG A 43 -10.32 -11.18 10.90
N LEU A 44 -10.68 -10.50 9.80
CA LEU A 44 -10.87 -9.05 9.78
C LEU A 44 -12.12 -8.61 10.56
N CYS A 45 -13.07 -9.52 10.78
CA CYS A 45 -14.28 -9.29 11.56
C CYS A 45 -14.22 -9.83 13.00
N ASP A 46 -13.16 -10.56 13.38
CA ASP A 46 -12.97 -11.09 14.72
C ASP A 46 -12.54 -9.98 15.70
N PRO A 47 -13.33 -9.66 16.75
CA PRO A 47 -12.95 -8.67 17.77
C PRO A 47 -11.65 -9.00 18.51
N ALA A 48 -11.25 -10.27 18.60
CA ALA A 48 -10.03 -10.69 19.27
C ALA A 48 -8.78 -10.48 18.40
N ALA A 49 -8.93 -10.44 17.07
CA ALA A 49 -7.83 -10.30 16.14
C ALA A 49 -7.19 -8.91 16.14
N LYS A 50 -7.93 -7.87 16.56
CA LYS A 50 -7.47 -6.47 16.63
C LYS A 50 -6.85 -5.97 15.31
N VAL A 51 -7.44 -6.39 14.19
CA VAL A 51 -7.07 -5.99 12.84
C VAL A 51 -8.35 -5.79 12.02
N SER A 52 -8.32 -4.85 11.08
CA SER A 52 -9.40 -4.62 10.12
C SER A 52 -8.88 -3.83 8.93
N ALA A 53 -9.65 -3.80 7.84
CA ALA A 53 -9.44 -2.91 6.72
C ALA A 53 -10.75 -2.17 6.41
N HIS A 54 -10.73 -1.24 5.46
CA HIS A 54 -11.96 -0.61 5.00
C HIS A 54 -12.69 -1.54 4.02
N TYR A 55 -11.91 -2.16 3.14
CA TYR A 55 -12.39 -3.04 2.09
C TYR A 55 -11.58 -4.34 2.05
N THR A 56 -12.24 -5.45 1.72
CA THR A 56 -11.58 -6.66 1.21
C THR A 56 -12.05 -6.91 -0.21
N LEU A 57 -11.13 -7.25 -1.11
CA LEU A 57 -11.40 -7.54 -2.52
C LEU A 57 -11.09 -9.00 -2.84
N ASP A 58 -12.12 -9.78 -3.15
CA ASP A 58 -11.99 -11.19 -3.49
C ASP A 58 -11.49 -11.41 -4.93
N GLU A 59 -11.09 -12.64 -5.25
CA GLU A 59 -10.54 -13.03 -6.55
C GLU A 59 -11.56 -12.87 -7.70
N ASP A 60 -12.86 -12.98 -7.40
CA ASP A 60 -13.98 -12.77 -8.34
C ASP A 60 -14.39 -11.29 -8.50
N GLY A 61 -13.67 -10.38 -7.85
CA GLY A 61 -13.98 -8.95 -7.87
C GLY A 61 -15.11 -8.51 -6.92
N THR A 62 -15.62 -9.40 -6.06
CA THR A 62 -16.52 -9.02 -4.97
C THR A 62 -15.79 -8.14 -3.96
N VAL A 63 -16.41 -7.00 -3.60
CA VAL A 63 -15.89 -6.11 -2.56
C VAL A 63 -16.70 -6.26 -1.28
N TYR A 64 -16.02 -6.61 -0.21
CA TYR A 64 -16.55 -6.61 1.15
C TYR A 64 -16.24 -5.27 1.81
N VAL A 65 -17.24 -4.68 2.47
CA VAL A 65 -17.12 -3.39 3.16
C VAL A 65 -17.14 -3.65 4.66
N HIS A 66 -16.07 -3.24 5.35
CA HIS A 66 -15.86 -3.58 6.76
C HIS A 66 -15.93 -2.37 7.68
N VAL A 67 -15.23 -1.29 7.33
CA VAL A 67 -15.12 -0.06 8.14
C VAL A 67 -15.45 1.14 7.25
N PRO A 68 -16.39 2.02 7.65
CA PRO A 68 -16.67 3.24 6.90
C PRO A 68 -15.40 4.09 6.73
N GLU A 69 -15.19 4.70 5.57
CA GLU A 69 -13.99 5.51 5.26
C GLU A 69 -13.78 6.68 6.26
N ALA A 70 -14.86 7.20 6.85
CA ALA A 70 -14.81 8.24 7.89
C ALA A 70 -14.27 7.75 9.25
N ARG A 71 -14.17 6.44 9.44
CA ARG A 71 -13.62 5.80 10.63
C ARG A 71 -12.23 5.26 10.34
N ARG A 72 -11.47 4.99 11.40
CA ARG A 72 -10.11 4.47 11.30
C ARG A 72 -10.18 2.96 11.46
N ALA A 73 -9.79 2.25 10.40
CA ALA A 73 -9.55 0.81 10.43
C ALA A 73 -8.14 0.52 10.95
N TRP A 74 -7.89 -0.72 11.38
CA TRP A 74 -6.64 -1.14 12.00
C TRP A 74 -5.84 -2.05 11.06
N HIS A 75 -5.28 -1.49 9.98
CA HIS A 75 -4.59 -2.27 8.93
C HIS A 75 -3.07 -2.05 8.88
N ALA A 76 -2.59 -0.82 9.05
CA ALA A 76 -1.18 -0.47 8.88
C ALA A 76 -0.31 -0.85 10.10
N GLY A 77 -0.87 -0.77 11.32
CA GLY A 77 -0.11 -0.98 12.56
C GLY A 77 1.03 0.03 12.72
N VAL A 78 2.15 -0.38 13.33
CA VAL A 78 3.37 0.45 13.44
C VAL A 78 3.92 0.71 12.04
N SER A 79 3.87 1.95 11.59
CA SER A 79 4.16 2.34 10.22
C SER A 79 4.56 3.81 10.12
N TYR A 80 5.18 4.19 9.01
CA TYR A 80 5.67 5.53 8.74
C TYR A 80 5.56 5.88 7.25
N TRP A 81 5.19 7.13 6.95
CA TRP A 81 5.33 7.67 5.60
C TRP A 81 5.42 9.21 5.63
N ALA A 82 6.52 9.77 5.11
CA ALA A 82 6.74 11.21 4.96
C ALA A 82 6.39 12.01 6.23
N GLY A 83 6.94 11.59 7.37
CA GLY A 83 6.73 12.21 8.69
C GLY A 83 5.46 11.76 9.44
N ALA A 84 4.55 11.05 8.80
CA ALA A 84 3.34 10.50 9.44
C ALA A 84 3.64 9.16 10.12
N THR A 85 3.13 8.94 11.33
CA THR A 85 3.31 7.68 12.08
C THR A 85 2.01 6.94 12.38
N ASP A 86 0.86 7.62 12.48
CA ASP A 86 -0.46 6.97 12.56
C ASP A 86 -1.08 6.86 11.17
N ILE A 87 -0.55 5.93 10.36
CA ILE A 87 -1.00 5.73 8.98
C ILE A 87 -2.48 5.35 8.93
N ASN A 88 -2.93 4.47 9.84
CA ASN A 88 -4.34 4.08 9.96
C ASN A 88 -5.29 5.29 10.01
N ALA A 89 -4.92 6.36 10.75
CA ALA A 89 -5.75 7.57 10.86
C ALA A 89 -5.78 8.41 9.57
N ARG A 90 -4.81 8.22 8.67
CA ARG A 90 -4.67 8.99 7.42
C ARG A 90 -4.98 8.19 6.15
N SER A 91 -5.19 6.88 6.28
CA SER A 91 -5.36 6.01 5.12
C SER A 91 -6.72 5.35 5.01
N ILE A 92 -7.06 5.01 3.77
CA ILE A 92 -7.95 3.88 3.45
C ILE A 92 -7.08 2.65 3.22
N GLY A 93 -7.54 1.51 3.70
CA GLY A 93 -6.86 0.21 3.62
C GLY A 93 -7.70 -0.78 2.82
N ILE A 94 -7.10 -1.40 1.80
CA ILE A 94 -7.73 -2.45 0.99
C ILE A 94 -6.94 -3.73 1.15
N GLU A 95 -7.60 -4.77 1.67
CA GLU A 95 -7.10 -6.13 1.75
C GLU A 95 -7.45 -6.87 0.45
N ILE A 96 -6.45 -7.33 -0.30
CA ILE A 96 -6.69 -8.01 -1.57
C ILE A 96 -6.48 -9.51 -1.33
N VAL A 97 -7.49 -10.32 -1.60
CA VAL A 97 -7.40 -11.77 -1.39
C VAL A 97 -6.26 -12.33 -2.23
N ASN A 98 -5.22 -12.75 -1.55
CA ASN A 98 -4.09 -13.45 -2.13
C ASN A 98 -3.40 -14.22 -0.99
N PRO A 99 -2.98 -15.48 -1.22
CA PRO A 99 -2.31 -16.29 -0.21
C PRO A 99 -1.03 -15.67 0.36
N GLY A 100 -0.39 -14.74 -0.36
CA GLY A 100 0.84 -14.08 0.08
C GLY A 100 2.02 -15.04 0.20
N HIS A 101 3.17 -14.52 0.63
CA HIS A 101 4.44 -15.26 0.66
C HIS A 101 4.37 -16.54 1.50
N ALA A 102 3.54 -16.57 2.55
CA ALA A 102 3.44 -17.72 3.46
C ALA A 102 2.59 -18.88 2.93
N PHE A 103 1.63 -18.63 2.02
CA PHE A 103 0.65 -19.65 1.62
C PHE A 103 0.57 -19.89 0.10
N GLY A 104 1.61 -19.51 -0.64
CA GLY A 104 1.71 -19.74 -2.09
C GLY A 104 1.45 -18.48 -2.91
N TYR A 105 2.29 -17.46 -2.70
CA TYR A 105 2.19 -16.18 -3.37
C TYR A 105 2.11 -16.33 -4.89
N ARG A 106 1.16 -15.62 -5.50
CA ARG A 106 0.85 -15.74 -6.92
C ARG A 106 0.37 -14.42 -7.49
N ALA A 107 0.38 -14.32 -8.82
CA ALA A 107 -0.18 -13.18 -9.53
C ALA A 107 -1.67 -13.02 -9.22
N PHE A 108 -2.12 -11.77 -9.18
CA PHE A 108 -3.51 -11.40 -8.93
C PHE A 108 -4.35 -11.61 -10.20
N PRO A 109 -5.52 -12.28 -10.13
CA PRO A 109 -6.40 -12.49 -11.28
C PRO A 109 -6.78 -11.18 -11.99
N LEU A 110 -6.93 -11.23 -13.31
CA LEU A 110 -7.25 -10.04 -14.11
C LEU A 110 -8.57 -9.37 -13.69
N GLU A 111 -9.57 -10.18 -13.30
CA GLU A 111 -10.87 -9.71 -12.80
C GLU A 111 -10.72 -8.97 -11.47
N GLN A 112 -9.97 -9.54 -10.52
CA GLN A 112 -9.62 -8.90 -9.26
C GLN A 112 -8.92 -7.55 -9.51
N VAL A 113 -7.93 -7.51 -10.40
CA VAL A 113 -7.20 -6.25 -10.70
C VAL A 113 -8.12 -5.19 -11.34
N ALA A 114 -9.05 -5.59 -12.22
CA ALA A 114 -10.02 -4.66 -12.81
C ALA A 114 -11.01 -4.10 -11.76
N ALA A 115 -11.47 -4.96 -10.85
CA ALA A 115 -12.32 -4.54 -9.72
C ALA A 115 -11.55 -3.62 -8.76
N LEU A 116 -10.26 -3.91 -8.50
CA LEU A 116 -9.40 -3.04 -7.69
C LEU A 116 -9.28 -1.65 -8.28
N ILE A 117 -9.00 -1.53 -9.59
CA ILE A 117 -8.92 -0.24 -10.28
C ILE A 117 -10.23 0.54 -10.10
N THR A 118 -11.37 -0.12 -10.30
CA THR A 118 -12.70 0.49 -10.11
C THR A 118 -12.91 0.97 -8.67
N LEU A 119 -12.52 0.16 -7.69
CA LEU A 119 -12.61 0.51 -6.26
C LEU A 119 -11.71 1.72 -5.92
N CYS A 120 -10.45 1.69 -6.37
CA CYS A 120 -9.48 2.75 -6.16
C CYS A 120 -9.95 4.08 -6.76
N HIS A 121 -10.41 4.11 -8.02
CA HIS A 121 -10.99 5.34 -8.60
C HIS A 121 -12.15 5.87 -7.78
N GLY A 122 -13.04 4.99 -7.32
CA GLY A 122 -14.11 5.38 -6.42
C GLY A 122 -13.58 6.08 -5.17
N ILE A 123 -12.56 5.54 -4.53
CA ILE A 123 -11.93 6.13 -3.32
C ILE A 123 -11.28 7.47 -3.66
N LEU A 124 -10.49 7.55 -4.72
CA LEU A 124 -9.76 8.74 -5.15
C LEU A 124 -10.69 9.90 -5.58
N LEU A 125 -11.91 9.59 -6.04
CA LEU A 125 -12.94 10.61 -6.29
C LEU A 125 -13.50 11.23 -5.01
N ARG A 126 -13.54 10.47 -3.91
CA ARG A 126 -14.05 10.95 -2.61
C ARG A 126 -12.96 11.59 -1.74
N HIS A 127 -11.73 11.10 -1.87
CA HIS A 127 -10.57 11.53 -1.10
C HIS A 127 -9.46 11.96 -2.06
N PRO A 128 -9.05 13.24 -2.07
CA PRO A 128 -8.03 13.76 -3.00
C PRO A 128 -6.62 13.30 -2.57
N ILE A 129 -6.39 11.99 -2.57
CA ILE A 129 -5.12 11.35 -2.20
C ILE A 129 -4.12 11.61 -3.34
N PRO A 130 -2.96 12.23 -3.05
CA PRO A 130 -1.90 12.39 -4.04
C PRO A 130 -1.42 11.04 -4.58
N SER A 131 -1.08 10.96 -5.87
CA SER A 131 -0.60 9.71 -6.49
C SER A 131 0.63 9.12 -5.77
N ALA A 132 1.52 9.96 -5.23
CA ALA A 132 2.68 9.51 -4.45
C ALA A 132 2.32 8.83 -3.10
N ARG A 133 1.03 8.84 -2.73
CA ARG A 133 0.50 8.32 -1.45
C ARG A 133 -0.48 7.17 -1.65
N VAL A 134 -0.43 6.54 -2.83
CA VAL A 134 -0.96 5.18 -3.04
C VAL A 134 0.20 4.21 -2.86
N LEU A 135 0.16 3.42 -1.80
CA LEU A 135 1.31 2.72 -1.22
C LEU A 135 0.98 1.26 -0.93
N GLY A 136 1.99 0.41 -0.90
CA GLY A 136 1.89 -0.92 -0.31
C GLY A 136 2.08 -0.87 1.20
N HIS A 137 1.66 -1.92 1.91
CA HIS A 137 2.01 -2.06 3.32
C HIS A 137 3.53 -2.13 3.54
N SER A 138 4.25 -2.75 2.59
CA SER A 138 5.71 -2.80 2.58
C SER A 138 6.36 -1.43 2.52
N ASP A 139 5.72 -0.43 1.90
CA ASP A 139 6.30 0.93 1.81
C ASP A 139 6.28 1.63 3.15
N VAL A 140 5.16 1.50 3.87
CA VAL A 140 4.96 2.17 5.16
C VAL A 140 5.49 1.36 6.35
N ALA A 141 5.82 0.09 6.16
CA ALA A 141 6.36 -0.79 7.21
C ALA A 141 7.44 -1.76 6.66
N PRO A 142 8.50 -1.25 6.03
CA PRO A 142 9.47 -2.07 5.26
C PRO A 142 10.18 -3.15 6.09
N ALA A 143 10.40 -2.90 7.37
CA ALA A 143 11.04 -3.88 8.26
C ALA A 143 10.15 -5.08 8.63
N ARG A 144 8.84 -4.99 8.41
CA ARG A 144 7.85 -5.91 8.98
C ARG A 144 6.89 -6.50 7.95
N LYS A 145 6.74 -5.84 6.80
CA LYS A 145 5.68 -6.13 5.84
C LYS A 145 6.20 -6.28 4.43
N GLU A 146 5.54 -7.16 3.70
CA GLU A 146 5.93 -7.56 2.35
C GLU A 146 4.80 -7.37 1.34
N ASP A 147 3.60 -7.09 1.82
CA ASP A 147 2.41 -6.97 1.02
C ASP A 147 2.27 -5.57 0.39
N PRO A 148 1.67 -5.47 -0.82
CA PRO A 148 1.01 -6.54 -1.60
C PRO A 148 1.98 -7.41 -2.43
N GLY A 149 3.29 -7.22 -2.27
CA GLY A 149 4.35 -8.04 -2.88
C GLY A 149 4.71 -7.63 -4.31
N GLU A 150 5.74 -8.28 -4.84
CA GLU A 150 6.33 -7.98 -6.15
C GLU A 150 5.53 -8.50 -7.35
N LEU A 151 4.60 -9.42 -7.16
CA LEU A 151 3.65 -9.85 -8.19
C LEU A 151 2.43 -8.92 -8.27
N PHE A 152 2.34 -7.91 -7.40
CA PHE A 152 1.26 -6.92 -7.45
C PHE A 152 1.46 -5.98 -8.64
N PRO A 153 0.42 -5.73 -9.47
CA PRO A 153 0.58 -5.06 -10.75
C PRO A 153 0.58 -3.52 -10.63
N TRP A 154 1.53 -2.96 -9.88
CA TRP A 154 1.68 -1.52 -9.64
C TRP A 154 1.70 -0.68 -10.94
N GLU A 155 2.50 -1.08 -11.93
CA GLU A 155 2.57 -0.39 -13.22
C GLU A 155 1.19 -0.31 -13.91
N ARG A 156 0.39 -1.38 -13.80
CA ARG A 156 -0.95 -1.42 -14.40
C ARG A 156 -1.91 -0.46 -13.68
N LEU A 157 -1.81 -0.35 -12.35
CA LEU A 157 -2.58 0.64 -11.59
C LEU A 157 -2.16 2.06 -11.99
N ALA A 158 -0.86 2.34 -12.10
CA ALA A 158 -0.36 3.65 -12.49
C ALA A 158 -0.78 4.04 -13.91
N LYS A 159 -0.76 3.09 -14.87
CA LYS A 159 -1.34 3.28 -16.22
C LYS A 159 -2.85 3.59 -16.20
N ALA A 160 -3.55 3.14 -15.16
CA ALA A 160 -4.95 3.50 -14.92
C ALA A 160 -5.11 4.80 -14.10
N GLY A 161 -4.03 5.55 -13.84
CA GLY A 161 -4.06 6.79 -13.08
C GLY A 161 -4.11 6.61 -11.55
N ILE A 162 -3.72 5.43 -11.04
CA ILE A 162 -3.72 5.11 -9.61
C ILE A 162 -2.26 4.90 -9.16
N GLY A 163 -1.75 5.81 -8.34
CA GLY A 163 -0.36 5.74 -7.86
C GLY A 163 0.66 6.35 -8.82
N LEU A 164 1.93 6.34 -8.41
CA LEU A 164 3.05 6.73 -9.26
C LEU A 164 3.79 5.50 -9.79
N TRP A 165 4.34 5.65 -10.99
CA TRP A 165 5.30 4.70 -11.56
C TRP A 165 6.48 5.48 -12.14
N PRO A 166 7.72 5.09 -11.84
CA PRO A 166 8.90 5.71 -12.42
C PRO A 166 9.00 5.39 -13.91
N GLU A 167 9.71 6.25 -14.63
CA GLU A 167 10.27 5.92 -15.93
C GLU A 167 11.70 5.41 -15.73
N ALA A 168 12.13 4.49 -16.59
CA ALA A 168 13.52 4.04 -16.61
C ALA A 168 14.40 5.19 -17.11
N ILE A 169 15.03 5.91 -16.18
CA ILE A 169 16.02 6.94 -16.50
C ILE A 169 17.39 6.27 -16.48
N ALA A 170 18.19 6.51 -17.52
CA ALA A 170 19.60 6.13 -17.51
C ALA A 170 20.26 6.84 -16.32
N SER A 171 20.62 6.09 -15.29
CA SER A 171 21.32 6.65 -14.13
C SER A 171 22.75 6.99 -14.54
N ASP A 172 23.08 8.27 -14.38
CA ASP A 172 24.45 8.70 -14.22
C ASP A 172 24.80 8.56 -12.73
N MET A 173 25.79 7.73 -12.41
CA MET A 173 26.25 7.52 -11.03
C MET A 173 26.74 8.83 -10.39
N GLU A 174 27.06 9.86 -11.19
CA GLU A 174 27.42 11.19 -10.69
C GLU A 174 26.29 11.89 -9.92
N ASN A 175 25.02 11.54 -10.18
CA ASN A 175 23.85 12.14 -9.52
C ASN A 175 23.11 11.18 -8.57
N ASP A 176 23.74 10.06 -8.18
CA ASP A 176 23.16 9.13 -7.23
C ASP A 176 23.04 9.79 -5.84
N LEU A 177 21.80 9.99 -5.39
CA LEU A 177 21.49 10.53 -4.05
C LEU A 177 21.71 9.49 -2.94
N GLY A 178 21.94 8.23 -3.29
CA GLY A 178 22.09 7.10 -2.39
C GLY A 178 20.76 6.62 -1.80
N PRO A 179 20.78 5.46 -1.11
CA PRO A 179 19.57 4.85 -0.55
C PRO A 179 18.94 5.67 0.58
N ASP A 180 19.71 6.52 1.26
CA ASP A 180 19.19 7.39 2.32
C ASP A 180 18.22 8.45 1.76
N ALA A 181 18.26 8.73 0.45
CA ALA A 181 17.32 9.61 -0.23
C ALA A 181 15.90 9.01 -0.36
N LEU A 182 15.70 7.71 -0.08
CA LEU A 182 14.36 7.11 0.03
C LEU A 182 13.49 7.85 1.06
N ALA A 183 14.10 8.44 2.10
CA ALA A 183 13.40 9.26 3.07
C ALA A 183 12.80 10.56 2.47
N ARG A 184 13.41 11.10 1.40
CA ARG A 184 12.84 12.25 0.67
C ARG A 184 11.54 11.89 -0.05
N TYR A 185 11.43 10.66 -0.53
CA TYR A 185 10.22 10.17 -1.19
C TYR A 185 9.12 9.83 -0.17
N GLY A 186 9.52 9.26 0.98
CA GLY A 186 8.60 9.06 2.11
C GLY A 186 8.93 7.90 3.03
N TYR A 187 9.89 7.04 2.69
CA TYR A 187 10.26 5.89 3.53
C TYR A 187 10.77 6.33 4.91
N ASP A 188 10.64 5.44 5.89
CA ASP A 188 11.13 5.67 7.25
C ASP A 188 12.67 5.77 7.27
N PRO A 189 13.25 6.92 7.68
CA PRO A 189 14.70 7.04 7.80
C PRO A 189 15.30 6.15 8.90
N GLN A 190 14.47 5.59 9.80
CA GLN A 190 14.89 4.67 10.85
C GLN A 190 14.77 3.18 10.43
N ALA A 191 14.16 2.88 9.28
CA ALA A 191 14.09 1.50 8.81
C ALA A 191 15.50 0.96 8.48
N PRO A 192 15.76 -0.34 8.72
CA PRO A 192 16.98 -0.97 8.24
C PRO A 192 17.12 -0.76 6.72
N ARG A 193 18.31 -0.31 6.30
CA ARG A 193 18.56 0.13 4.92
C ARG A 193 18.21 -0.95 3.88
N ASP A 194 18.60 -2.19 4.12
CA ASP A 194 18.30 -3.33 3.24
C ASP A 194 16.80 -3.54 3.08
N LYS A 195 16.02 -3.33 4.15
CA LYS A 195 14.56 -3.46 4.14
C LYS A 195 13.89 -2.32 3.38
N ALA A 196 14.35 -1.08 3.57
CA ALA A 196 13.85 0.06 2.80
C ALA A 196 14.11 -0.11 1.30
N ILE A 197 15.33 -0.55 0.93
CA ILE A 197 15.68 -0.84 -0.47
C ILE A 197 14.82 -1.98 -1.03
N THR A 198 14.65 -3.07 -0.29
CA THR A 198 13.83 -4.22 -0.74
C THR A 198 12.37 -3.81 -0.95
N ALA A 199 11.80 -3.01 -0.04
CA ALA A 199 10.43 -2.50 -0.20
C ALA A 199 10.29 -1.59 -1.43
N PHE A 200 11.26 -0.69 -1.64
CA PHE A 200 11.33 0.16 -2.82
C PHE A 200 11.38 -0.65 -4.11
N GLN A 201 12.28 -1.65 -4.18
CA GLN A 201 12.39 -2.54 -5.34
C GLN A 201 11.10 -3.34 -5.55
N ARG A 202 10.50 -3.87 -4.49
CA ARG A 202 9.25 -4.61 -4.57
C ARG A 202 8.12 -3.79 -5.19
N HIS A 203 8.04 -2.49 -4.88
CA HIS A 203 7.07 -1.60 -5.49
C HIS A 203 7.48 -1.26 -6.93
N PHE A 204 8.66 -0.67 -7.13
CA PHE A 204 9.00 0.05 -8.36
C PHE A 204 9.95 -0.69 -9.33
N ARG A 205 10.51 -1.83 -8.90
CA ARG A 205 11.42 -2.69 -9.68
C ARG A 205 11.19 -4.18 -9.35
N PRO A 206 9.96 -4.71 -9.53
CA PRO A 206 9.60 -6.04 -9.05
C PRO A 206 10.39 -7.19 -9.71
N GLY A 207 11.02 -6.96 -10.86
CA GLY A 207 11.90 -7.95 -11.50
C GLY A 207 13.30 -8.08 -10.86
N GLY A 208 13.65 -7.21 -9.91
CA GLY A 208 15.01 -7.07 -9.36
C GLY A 208 15.05 -6.85 -7.85
N LEU A 209 14.44 -7.74 -7.06
CA LEU A 209 14.46 -7.70 -5.60
C LEU A 209 15.79 -8.25 -5.03
N THR A 210 16.84 -7.44 -5.11
CA THR A 210 18.18 -7.80 -4.59
C THR A 210 18.41 -7.35 -3.15
N GLY A 211 17.65 -6.34 -2.68
CA GLY A 211 17.92 -5.63 -1.43
C GLY A 211 19.19 -4.76 -1.47
N VAL A 212 19.84 -4.64 -2.63
CA VAL A 212 21.08 -3.89 -2.84
C VAL A 212 20.79 -2.65 -3.68
N TRP A 213 21.32 -1.51 -3.24
CA TRP A 213 21.23 -0.26 -4.00
C TRP A 213 22.16 -0.31 -5.22
N ASP A 214 21.62 0.02 -6.39
CA ASP A 214 22.36 0.14 -7.65
C ASP A 214 21.91 1.39 -8.44
N GLY A 215 22.57 1.66 -9.57
CA GLY A 215 22.22 2.82 -10.41
C GLY A 215 20.78 2.77 -10.93
N GLU A 216 20.20 1.58 -11.15
CA GLU A 216 18.79 1.46 -11.53
C GLU A 216 17.89 2.01 -10.42
N CYS A 217 18.13 1.62 -9.15
CA CYS A 217 17.41 2.18 -8.01
C CYS A 217 17.54 3.71 -7.94
N ALA A 218 18.73 4.25 -8.18
CA ALA A 218 18.96 5.71 -8.19
C ALA A 218 18.14 6.42 -9.28
N GLY A 219 18.15 5.89 -10.51
CA GLY A 219 17.38 6.45 -11.63
C GLY A 219 15.86 6.40 -11.40
N LEU A 220 15.35 5.28 -10.87
CA LEU A 220 13.93 5.14 -10.53
C LEU A 220 13.52 6.11 -9.42
N LEU A 221 14.32 6.26 -8.36
CA LEU A 221 14.04 7.22 -7.29
C LEU A 221 14.04 8.67 -7.80
N ALA A 222 15.00 9.04 -8.65
CA ALA A 222 15.05 10.38 -9.24
C ALA A 222 13.78 10.68 -10.06
N SER A 223 13.31 9.73 -10.87
CA SER A 223 12.04 9.85 -11.62
C SER A 223 10.85 10.07 -10.68
N LEU A 224 10.79 9.33 -9.58
CA LEU A 224 9.72 9.44 -8.58
C LEU A 224 9.73 10.78 -7.85
N LEU A 225 10.89 11.26 -7.41
CA LEU A 225 11.03 12.57 -6.76
C LEU A 225 10.56 13.70 -7.68
N GLN A 226 10.95 13.65 -8.97
CA GLN A 226 10.49 14.61 -9.96
C GLN A 226 8.95 14.57 -10.15
N LYS A 227 8.37 13.37 -10.28
CA LYS A 227 6.91 13.20 -10.45
C LYS A 227 6.12 13.58 -9.19
N ALA A 228 6.69 13.39 -8.01
CA ALA A 228 6.09 13.77 -6.73
C ALA A 228 6.26 15.27 -6.40
N GLY A 229 7.16 15.97 -7.08
CA GLY A 229 7.46 17.39 -6.84
C GLY A 229 8.33 17.63 -5.59
N CYS A 230 9.29 16.74 -5.32
CA CYS A 230 10.18 16.72 -4.14
C CYS A 230 11.68 16.77 -4.49
#